data_AF-A0A800DBH2-F1
#
_entry.id   AF-A0A800DBH2-F1
#
_cell.length_a   1.000
_cell.length_b   1.000
_cell.length_c   1.000
_cell.angle_alpha   90.00
_cell.angle_beta   90.00
_cell.angle_gamma   90.00
#
_symmetry.space_group_name_H-M   'P 1'
#
loop_
_entity.id
_entity.type
_entity.pdbx_description
1 polymer ?
#
loop_
_entity_poly.entity_id
_entity_poly.type
_entity_poly.pdbx_seq_one_letter_code
_entity_poly.pdbx_strand_id
1 'polypeptide(L)'
;MPVIISQQRFESERERFFSQYEFLLEKTEDAEEKKKWKKLGKNFERMKKCYSAKKVLTIKTLRFFEKYQLSFKEGQRAIIVRCIELLKKLLWHKKLNKID
;
A
#
# COMPACT_ATOMS: atom_id res chain seq x y z
N MET A 1 13.58 -7.95 -16.33
CA MET A 1 13.61 -9.02 -15.31
C MET A 1 12.41 -8.87 -14.39
N PRO A 2 11.64 -9.93 -14.07
CA PRO A 2 10.59 -9.84 -13.07
C PRO A 2 11.24 -9.62 -11.69
N VAL A 3 10.92 -8.50 -11.05
CA VAL A 3 11.45 -8.16 -9.73
C VAL A 3 10.76 -9.04 -8.69
N ILE A 4 11.40 -10.15 -8.34
CA ILE A 4 11.04 -10.96 -7.17
C ILE A 4 11.27 -10.07 -5.94
N ILE A 5 10.22 -9.81 -5.17
CA ILE A 5 10.35 -9.12 -3.90
C ILE A 5 10.41 -10.14 -2.77
N SER A 6 11.49 -10.12 -1.98
CA SER A 6 11.59 -10.92 -0.77
C SER A 6 10.64 -10.39 0.31
N GLN A 7 10.27 -11.25 1.26
CA GLN A 7 9.42 -10.87 2.39
C GLN A 7 10.01 -9.69 3.17
N GLN A 8 11.29 -9.80 3.52
CA GLN A 8 12.01 -8.75 4.26
C GLN A 8 11.98 -7.42 3.50
N ARG A 9 12.19 -7.43 2.18
CA ARG A 9 12.15 -6.20 1.37
C ARG A 9 10.73 -5.63 1.30
N PHE A 10 9.71 -6.48 1.18
CA PHE A 10 8.31 -6.05 1.21
C PHE A 10 7.95 -5.41 2.56
N GLU A 11 8.35 -6.03 3.66
CA GLU A 11 8.09 -5.55 5.02
C GLU A 11 8.79 -4.23 5.30
N SER A 12 10.06 -4.09 4.93
CA SER A 12 10.82 -2.83 5.07
C SER A 12 10.22 -1.67 4.27
N GLU A 13 9.86 -1.90 3.00
CA GLU A 13 9.24 -0.84 2.17
C GLU A 13 7.85 -0.46 2.71
N ARG A 14 7.06 -1.44 3.17
CA ARG A 14 5.77 -1.20 3.82
C ARG A 14 5.94 -0.34 5.07
N GLU A 15 6.90 -0.65 5.93
CA GLU A 15 7.17 0.13 7.14
C GLU A 15 7.56 1.56 6.82
N ARG A 16 8.45 1.75 5.84
CA ARG A 16 8.81 3.07 5.35
C ARG A 16 7.58 3.86 4.86
N PHE A 17 6.68 3.24 4.12
CA PHE A 17 5.45 3.89 3.66
C PHE A 17 4.51 4.23 4.82
N PHE A 18 4.43 3.36 5.82
CA PHE A 18 3.60 3.58 6.99
C PHE A 18 4.10 4.77 7.82
N SER A 19 5.40 4.85 8.09
CA SER A 19 5.98 6.00 8.79
C SER A 19 5.78 7.31 8.01
N GLN A 20 5.93 7.29 6.69
CA GLN A 20 5.63 8.46 5.85
C GLN A 20 4.15 8.84 5.89
N TYR A 21 3.26 7.84 5.90
CA TYR A 21 1.83 8.04 6.04
C TYR A 21 1.48 8.67 7.40
N GLU A 22 2.06 8.20 8.50
CA GLU A 22 1.83 8.75 9.85
C GLU A 22 2.33 10.18 9.96
N PHE A 23 3.53 10.45 9.45
CA PHE A 23 4.07 11.81 9.40
C PHE A 23 3.16 12.78 8.62
N LEU A 24 2.65 12.37 7.47
CA LEU A 24 1.70 13.20 6.71
C LEU A 24 0.35 13.32 7.42
N LEU A 25 -0.11 12.29 8.15
CA LEU A 25 -1.35 12.34 8.93
C LEU A 25 -1.27 13.40 10.03
N GLU A 26 -0.13 13.47 10.73
CA GLU A 26 0.13 14.44 11.78
C GLU A 26 0.16 15.86 11.23
N LYS A 27 0.80 16.05 10.08
CA LYS A 27 0.87 17.36 9.39
C LYS A 27 -0.41 17.78 8.68
N THR A 28 -1.40 16.90 8.55
CA THR A 28 -2.67 17.24 7.91
C THR A 28 -3.58 17.97 8.91
N GLU A 29 -3.77 19.28 8.69
CA GLU A 29 -4.62 20.15 9.51
C GLU A 29 -6.10 20.08 9.11
N ASP A 30 -6.39 19.82 7.83
CA ASP A 30 -7.77 19.71 7.32
C ASP A 30 -8.47 18.46 7.87
N ALA A 31 -9.60 18.65 8.55
CA ALA A 31 -10.34 17.58 9.21
C ALA A 31 -10.97 16.56 8.23
N GLU A 32 -11.38 16.99 7.04
CA GLU A 32 -11.94 16.11 6.01
C GLU A 32 -10.85 15.27 5.33
N GLU A 33 -9.69 15.87 5.02
CA GLU A 33 -8.51 15.14 4.55
C GLU A 33 -8.03 14.14 5.61
N LYS A 34 -8.00 14.53 6.88
CA LYS A 34 -7.62 13.65 7.99
C LYS A 34 -8.55 12.44 8.11
N LYS A 35 -9.86 12.60 7.90
CA LYS A 35 -10.82 11.47 7.84
C LYS A 35 -10.53 10.54 6.65
N LYS A 36 -10.24 11.08 5.47
CA LYS A 36 -9.87 10.29 4.27
C LYS A 36 -8.58 9.51 4.52
N TRP A 37 -7.57 10.16 5.13
CA TRP A 37 -6.28 9.55 5.44
C TRP A 37 -6.41 8.44 6.51
N LYS A 38 -7.21 8.65 7.57
CA LYS A 38 -7.52 7.59 8.54
C LYS A 38 -8.16 6.34 7.92
N LYS A 39 -9.00 6.50 6.89
CA LYS A 39 -9.57 5.34 6.15
C LYS A 39 -8.49 4.56 5.38
N LEU A 40 -7.44 5.24 4.92
CA LEU A 40 -6.27 4.63 4.28
C LEU A 40 -5.45 3.79 5.26
N GLY A 41 -5.27 4.25 6.51
CA GLY A 41 -4.55 3.50 7.55
C GLY A 41 -5.06 2.07 7.74
N LYS A 42 -6.38 1.85 7.69
CA LYS A 42 -6.97 0.50 7.75
C LYS A 42 -6.52 -0.41 6.60
N ASN A 43 -6.23 0.15 5.42
CA ASN A 43 -5.74 -0.61 4.27
C ASN A 43 -4.23 -0.80 4.29
N PHE A 44 -3.48 0.12 4.90
CA PHE A 44 -2.07 -0.12 5.25
C PHE A 44 -1.91 -1.30 6.22
N GLU A 45 -2.78 -1.44 7.21
CA GLU A 45 -2.80 -2.62 8.08
C GLU A 45 -3.09 -3.92 7.32
N ARG A 46 -4.02 -3.88 6.35
CA ARG A 46 -4.27 -5.03 5.46
C ARG A 46 -3.07 -5.37 4.58
N MET A 47 -2.25 -4.38 4.24
CA MET A 47 -1.02 -4.58 3.47
C MET A 47 -0.01 -5.45 4.21
N LYS A 48 0.04 -5.42 5.55
CA LYS A 48 0.90 -6.29 6.37
C LYS A 48 0.64 -7.78 6.10
N LYS A 49 -0.63 -8.14 5.89
CA LYS A 49 -1.05 -9.53 5.61
C LYS A 49 -0.90 -9.89 4.13
N CYS A 50 -0.63 -8.93 3.25
CA CYS A 50 -0.65 -9.19 1.81
C CYS A 50 0.45 -10.14 1.37
N TYR A 51 1.61 -10.24 2.05
CA TYR A 51 2.67 -11.15 1.62
C TYR A 51 2.26 -12.62 1.79
N SER A 52 1.84 -13.00 3.01
CA SER A 52 1.47 -14.38 3.36
C SER A 52 0.04 -14.79 2.97
N ALA A 53 -0.88 -13.84 2.79
CA ALA A 53 -2.26 -14.16 2.42
C ALA A 53 -2.40 -14.62 0.96
N LYS A 54 -3.60 -15.07 0.61
CA LYS A 54 -3.98 -15.35 -0.79
C LYS A 54 -3.83 -14.12 -1.69
N LYS A 55 -3.57 -14.33 -2.97
CA LYS A 55 -3.45 -13.28 -4.01
C LYS A 55 -4.69 -12.38 -4.06
N VAL A 56 -5.86 -12.94 -3.77
CA VAL A 56 -7.14 -12.20 -3.72
C VAL A 56 -7.09 -11.01 -2.75
N LEU A 57 -6.43 -11.17 -1.59
CA LEU A 57 -6.28 -10.05 -0.64
C LEU A 57 -5.42 -8.95 -1.25
N THR A 58 -4.31 -9.31 -1.89
CA THR A 58 -3.41 -8.36 -2.56
C THR A 58 -4.16 -7.58 -3.66
N ILE A 59 -5.01 -8.25 -4.45
CA ILE A 59 -5.85 -7.60 -5.48
C ILE A 59 -6.85 -6.62 -4.85
N LYS A 60 -7.54 -7.03 -3.78
CA LYS A 60 -8.51 -6.16 -3.09
C LYS A 60 -7.83 -4.91 -2.54
N THR A 61 -6.67 -5.07 -1.92
CA THR A 61 -5.88 -3.96 -1.38
C THR A 61 -5.35 -3.05 -2.50
N LEU A 62 -4.84 -3.63 -3.60
CA LEU A 62 -4.40 -2.87 -4.78
C LEU A 62 -5.51 -2.00 -5.37
N ARG A 63 -6.68 -2.59 -5.64
CA ARG A 63 -7.84 -1.87 -6.19
C ARG A 63 -8.30 -0.73 -5.27
N PHE A 64 -8.23 -0.94 -3.96
CA PHE A 64 -8.53 0.12 -3.00
C PHE A 64 -7.59 1.32 -3.20
N PHE A 65 -6.28 1.08 -3.19
CA PHE A 65 -5.30 2.16 -3.38
C PHE A 65 -5.42 2.83 -4.76
N GLU A 66 -5.63 2.06 -5.82
CA GLU A 66 -5.80 2.60 -7.19
C GLU A 66 -7.03 3.52 -7.30
N LYS A 67 -8.14 3.16 -6.65
CA LYS A 67 -9.36 3.99 -6.61
C LYS A 67 -9.18 5.25 -5.78
N TYR A 68 -8.54 5.13 -4.61
CA TYR A 68 -8.46 6.22 -3.64
C TYR A 68 -7.34 7.22 -3.91
N GLN A 69 -6.31 6.87 -4.71
CA GLN A 69 -5.17 7.76 -4.99
C GLN A 69 -5.58 9.14 -5.55
N LEU A 70 -6.66 9.21 -6.33
CA LEU A 70 -7.11 10.44 -6.99
C LEU A 70 -7.77 11.43 -6.03
N SER A 71 -8.16 10.96 -4.84
CA SER A 71 -8.80 11.81 -3.81
C SER A 71 -7.81 12.56 -2.92
N PHE A 72 -6.51 12.43 -3.16
CA PHE A 72 -5.45 13.00 -2.34
C PHE A 72 -4.58 13.98 -3.12
N LYS A 73 -4.03 14.95 -2.39
CA LYS A 73 -3.04 15.91 -2.91
C LYS A 73 -1.76 15.20 -3.34
N GLU A 74 -0.98 15.84 -4.19
CA GLU A 74 0.18 15.26 -4.87
C GLU A 74 1.19 14.56 -3.93
N GLY A 75 1.54 15.18 -2.80
CA GLY A 75 2.46 14.58 -1.82
C GLY A 75 1.94 13.31 -1.14
N GLN A 76 0.64 13.28 -0.83
CA GLN A 76 -0.04 12.10 -0.28
C GLN A 76 -0.23 11.01 -1.35
N ARG A 77 -0.57 11.43 -2.58
CA ARG A 77 -0.72 10.55 -3.75
C ARG A 77 0.59 9.83 -4.07
N ALA A 78 1.74 10.49 -3.93
CA ALA A 78 3.04 9.87 -4.18
C ALA A 78 3.29 8.62 -3.33
N ILE A 79 2.91 8.63 -2.05
CA ILE A 79 3.02 7.46 -1.16
C ILE A 79 2.09 6.34 -1.63
N ILE A 80 0.85 6.69 -1.98
CA ILE A 80 -0.14 5.72 -2.46
C ILE A 80 0.33 5.04 -3.75
N VAL A 81 0.89 5.80 -4.69
CA VAL A 81 1.45 5.26 -5.94
C VAL A 81 2.58 4.28 -5.67
N ARG A 82 3.50 4.60 -4.75
CA ARG A 82 4.56 3.67 -4.34
C ARG A 82 4.01 2.39 -3.71
N CYS A 83 2.94 2.48 -2.92
CA CYS A 83 2.24 1.31 -2.38
C CYS A 83 1.62 0.44 -3.48
N ILE A 84 1.00 1.07 -4.49
CA ILE A 84 0.43 0.40 -5.67
C ILE A 84 1.52 -0.37 -6.42
N GLU A 85 2.67 0.25 -6.65
CA GLU A 85 3.82 -0.41 -7.31
C GLU A 85 4.34 -1.61 -6.51
N LEU A 86 4.45 -1.47 -5.19
CA LEU A 86 4.87 -2.55 -4.31
C LEU A 86 3.89 -3.74 -4.34
N LEU A 87 2.59 -3.46 -4.30
CA LEU A 87 1.54 -4.47 -4.41
C LEU A 87 1.52 -5.14 -5.79
N LYS A 88 1.78 -4.39 -6.87
CA LYS A 88 1.94 -4.97 -8.22
C LYS A 88 3.12 -5.93 -8.26
N LYS A 89 4.28 -5.55 -7.71
CA LYS A 89 5.46 -6.44 -7.61
C LYS A 89 5.14 -7.72 -6.82
N LEU A 90 4.46 -7.57 -5.68
CA LEU A 90 4.02 -8.73 -4.88
C LEU A 90 3.05 -9.63 -5.64
N LEU A 91 2.11 -9.06 -6.40
CA LEU A 91 1.17 -9.84 -7.20
C LEU A 91 1.90 -10.65 -8.30
N TRP A 92 2.89 -10.03 -8.94
CA TRP A 92 3.76 -10.71 -9.91
C TRP A 92 4.55 -11.83 -9.26
N HIS A 93 5.16 -11.60 -8.09
CA HIS A 93 5.84 -12.63 -7.32
C HIS A 93 4.94 -13.84 -7.04
N LYS A 94 3.71 -13.60 -6.54
CA LYS A 94 2.74 -14.67 -6.27
C LYS A 94 2.32 -15.44 -7.52
N LYS A 95 2.13 -14.72 -8.64
CA LYS A 95 1.80 -15.34 -9.94
C LYS A 95 2.92 -16.26 -10.42
N LEU A 96 4.18 -15.86 -10.26
CA LEU A 96 5.33 -16.66 -10.67
C LEU A 96 5.53 -17.89 -9.78
N ASN A 97 5.28 -17.76 -8.47
CA ASN A 97 5.44 -18.82 -7.50
C ASN A 97 4.20 -19.71 -7.31
N LYS A 98 3.14 -19.55 -8.13
CA LYS A 98 1.86 -20.27 -8.03
C LYS A 98 1.23 -20.22 -6.62
N ILE A 99 1.37 -19.07 -5.95
CA ILE A 99 0.77 -18.82 -4.64
C ILE A 99 -0.66 -18.26 -4.87
N ASP A 100 -1.68 -19.06 -4.58
CA ASP A 100 -3.11 -18.72 -4.76
C ASP A 100 -3.71 -17.92 -3.60
#